data_AF-A0A2P2FM16-F1
#
_entry.id   AF-A0A2P2FM16-F1
#
_cell.length_a   1.000
_cell.length_b   1.000
_cell.length_c   1.000
_cell.angle_alpha   90.00
_cell.angle_beta   90.00
_cell.angle_gamma   90.00
#
_symmetry.space_group_name_H-M   'P 1'
#
loop_
_entity.id
_entity.type
_entity.pdbx_description
1 polymer ?
#
loop_
_entity_poly.entity_id
_entity_poly.type
_entity_poly.pdbx_seq_one_letter_code
_entity_poly.pdbx_strand_id
1 'polypeptide(L)'
;MGDSVFCLGPLGALRALPSPSLGGPPEMVPVRTGGLHRSITGRPTLDRLGIRRTWVLTWPYLDEDTHRWLSLLYAGLLGGPVWLLDPTAGNRLSVQVATAGSVEHGPEGFATAGTLTWQATPVTPPDHPAPAGSGALTWTTADAGGGLLLTRSAVPVLPGEPVTFAANVAATVPVALTAFVLNATDVVITTVSTAPATPSSRGARMRVTVPATDGAASVRPGLVLGQAGTATTSAWSLTSGTEPVVWSAGGGAAMVLIESIPWKYPVPGSFATTLTLLEV
;
A
#
# COMPACT_ATOMS: atom_id res chain seq x y z
N MET A 1 5.51 -20.38 -5.72
CA MET A 1 4.56 -19.81 -4.76
C MET A 1 5.36 -19.54 -3.51
N GLY A 2 5.77 -18.28 -3.29
CA GLY A 2 6.43 -17.92 -2.05
C GLY A 2 5.40 -17.98 -0.93
N ASP A 3 5.80 -18.51 0.23
CA ASP A 3 4.92 -18.61 1.39
C ASP A 3 4.36 -17.20 1.74
N SER A 4 3.04 -17.10 1.84
CA SER A 4 2.31 -15.90 2.23
C SER A 4 2.61 -15.57 3.70
N VAL A 5 3.71 -14.83 3.94
CA VAL A 5 4.20 -14.54 5.28
C VAL A 5 4.03 -13.06 5.63
N PHE A 6 3.56 -12.79 6.86
CA PHE A 6 3.53 -11.44 7.41
C PHE A 6 4.95 -10.93 7.64
N CYS A 7 5.23 -9.70 7.23
CA CYS A 7 6.52 -9.06 7.53
C CYS A 7 6.30 -7.81 8.40
N LEU A 8 7.13 -7.63 9.43
CA LEU A 8 7.00 -6.53 10.38
C LEU A 8 8.36 -5.89 10.68
N GLY A 9 8.39 -4.57 10.80
CA GLY A 9 9.58 -3.82 11.22
C GLY A 9 9.64 -2.42 10.60
N PRO A 10 10.70 -1.65 10.90
CA PRO A 10 10.92 -0.39 10.23
C PRO A 10 11.41 -0.59 8.79
N LEU A 11 11.37 0.49 7.99
CA LEU A 11 11.85 0.45 6.60
C LEU A 11 13.31 -0.02 6.53
N GLY A 12 13.58 -0.98 5.64
CA GLY A 12 14.91 -1.57 5.45
C GLY A 12 15.29 -2.64 6.48
N ALA A 13 14.49 -2.83 7.54
CA ALA A 13 14.66 -3.92 8.50
C ALA A 13 13.34 -4.68 8.73
N LEU A 14 12.53 -4.79 7.67
CA LEU A 14 11.35 -5.66 7.66
C LEU A 14 11.79 -7.10 7.80
N ARG A 15 11.20 -7.81 8.77
CA ARG A 15 11.47 -9.22 9.01
C ARG A 15 10.22 -10.04 8.80
N ALA A 16 10.36 -11.13 8.04
CA ALA A 16 9.31 -12.14 7.94
C ALA A 16 9.07 -12.77 9.33
N LEU A 17 7.82 -12.77 9.75
CA LEU A 17 7.39 -13.42 10.99
C LEU A 17 7.14 -14.90 10.72
N PRO A 18 7.38 -15.79 11.69
CA PRO A 18 6.92 -17.17 11.56
C PRO A 18 5.41 -17.19 11.37
N SER A 19 4.91 -18.19 10.64
CA SER A 19 3.46 -18.31 10.42
C SER A 19 2.72 -18.29 11.77
N PRO A 20 1.72 -17.41 11.97
CA PRO A 20 0.89 -17.44 13.16
C PRO A 20 0.20 -18.80 13.26
N SER A 21 0.03 -19.25 14.49
CA SER A 21 -0.21 -20.64 14.85
C SER A 21 -1.38 -21.33 14.16
N LEU A 22 -1.32 -22.66 14.06
CA LEU A 22 -2.47 -23.49 13.66
C LEU A 22 -3.67 -23.43 14.62
N GLY A 23 -3.50 -22.88 15.84
CA GLY A 23 -4.56 -22.81 16.85
C GLY A 23 -5.67 -21.80 16.56
N GLY A 24 -5.45 -20.92 15.58
CA GLY A 24 -6.45 -19.99 15.06
C GLY A 24 -5.87 -19.16 13.92
N PRO A 25 -6.64 -18.88 12.86
CA PRO A 25 -6.15 -18.04 11.77
C PRO A 25 -5.81 -16.63 12.30
N PRO A 26 -4.83 -15.94 11.70
CA PRO A 26 -4.61 -14.53 12.02
C PRO A 26 -5.90 -13.74 11.81
N GLU A 27 -6.24 -12.90 12.79
CA GLU A 27 -7.47 -12.11 12.79
C GLU A 27 -7.15 -10.70 12.31
N MET A 28 -7.96 -10.19 11.38
CA MET A 28 -7.91 -8.81 10.91
C MET A 28 -9.31 -8.22 11.02
N VAL A 29 -9.46 -7.25 11.91
CA VAL A 29 -10.73 -6.60 12.19
C VAL A 29 -10.69 -5.17 11.67
N PRO A 30 -11.45 -4.84 10.62
CA PRO A 30 -11.62 -3.45 10.20
C PRO A 30 -12.53 -2.72 11.21
N VAL A 31 -11.95 -1.81 11.98
CA VAL A 31 -12.67 -0.94 12.90
C VAL A 31 -12.98 0.37 12.18
N ARG A 32 -14.27 0.65 11.98
CA ARG A 32 -14.70 1.96 11.49
C ARG A 32 -14.57 2.98 12.61
N THR A 33 -13.76 4.01 12.37
CA THR A 33 -13.64 5.16 13.26
C THR A 33 -14.61 6.27 12.84
N GLY A 34 -15.38 6.78 13.80
CA GLY A 34 -16.40 7.80 13.55
C GLY A 34 -17.51 7.83 14.61
N GLY A 35 -18.32 8.87 14.59
CA GLY A 35 -19.46 9.04 15.49
C GLY A 35 -20.78 8.68 14.81
N LEU A 36 -21.69 8.02 15.53
CA LEU A 36 -23.08 7.94 15.13
C LEU A 36 -23.85 9.03 15.86
N HIS A 37 -24.19 10.09 15.13
CA HIS A 37 -24.99 11.18 15.65
C HIS A 37 -26.46 10.94 15.29
N ARG A 38 -27.37 11.34 16.17
CA ARG A 38 -28.79 11.37 15.84
C ARG A 38 -29.23 12.83 15.87
N SER A 39 -29.71 13.33 14.74
CA SER A 39 -30.24 14.69 14.66
C SER A 39 -31.53 14.81 15.49
N ILE A 40 -31.93 16.05 15.79
CA ILE A 40 -33.19 16.35 16.49
C ILE A 40 -34.44 15.82 15.75
N THR A 41 -34.33 15.59 14.43
CA THR A 41 -35.39 14.97 13.61
C THR A 41 -35.40 13.44 13.66
N GLY A 42 -34.53 12.82 14.47
CA GLY A 42 -34.41 11.37 14.62
C GLY A 42 -33.57 10.69 13.54
N ARG A 43 -33.16 11.41 12.48
CA ARG A 43 -32.31 10.85 11.42
C ARG A 43 -30.90 10.58 11.94
N PRO A 44 -30.40 9.34 11.82
CA PRO A 44 -29.02 9.03 12.15
C PRO A 44 -28.10 9.60 11.06
N THR A 45 -27.08 10.33 11.48
CA THR A 45 -25.96 10.78 10.65
C THR A 45 -24.73 10.03 11.12
N LEU A 46 -24.14 9.26 10.23
CA LEU A 46 -22.88 8.59 10.49
C LEU A 46 -21.74 9.51 10.03
N ASP A 47 -20.93 9.97 10.97
CA ASP A 47 -19.65 10.58 10.67
C ASP A 47 -18.64 9.46 10.40
N ARG A 48 -17.99 9.49 9.24
CA ARG A 48 -16.98 8.49 8.83
C ARG A 48 -15.63 9.17 8.81
N LEU A 49 -14.82 8.96 9.84
CA LEU A 49 -13.47 9.50 9.92
C LEU A 49 -12.45 8.62 9.21
N GLY A 50 -12.73 7.33 9.10
CA GLY A 50 -11.88 6.37 8.39
C GLY A 50 -12.12 4.93 8.83
N ILE A 51 -11.42 4.00 8.20
CA ILE A 51 -11.35 2.60 8.61
C ILE A 51 -9.91 2.35 9.03
N ARG A 52 -9.72 1.88 10.26
CA ARG A 52 -8.42 1.40 10.77
C ARG A 52 -8.51 -0.09 10.97
N ARG A 53 -7.47 -0.83 10.64
CA ARG A 53 -7.42 -2.26 10.88
C ARG A 53 -6.68 -2.56 12.17
N THR A 54 -7.14 -3.60 12.83
CA THR A 54 -6.44 -4.24 13.93
C THR A 54 -6.06 -5.64 13.49
N TRP A 55 -4.80 -6.02 13.68
CA TRP A 55 -4.33 -7.38 13.44
C TRP A 55 -4.01 -8.06 14.77
N VAL A 56 -4.44 -9.31 14.93
CA VAL A 56 -4.11 -10.15 16.07
C VAL A 56 -3.38 -11.39 15.57
N LEU A 57 -2.08 -11.47 15.87
CA LEU A 57 -1.21 -12.56 15.46
C LEU A 57 -0.81 -13.36 16.70
N THR A 58 -1.09 -14.66 16.73
CA THR A 58 -0.83 -15.52 17.91
C THR A 58 0.13 -16.65 17.58
N TRP A 59 1.12 -16.87 18.45
CA TRP A 59 2.08 -17.97 18.39
C TRP A 59 2.14 -18.69 19.75
N PRO A 60 1.86 -20.00 19.83
CA PRO A 60 1.99 -20.78 21.07
C PRO A 60 3.46 -21.04 21.41
N TYR A 61 4.33 -21.07 20.39
CA TYR A 61 5.75 -21.36 20.53
C TYR A 61 6.55 -20.45 19.60
N LEU A 62 6.89 -19.25 20.08
CA LEU A 62 7.79 -18.35 19.39
C LEU A 62 9.23 -18.62 19.85
N ASP A 63 10.18 -18.53 18.92
CA ASP A 63 11.60 -18.64 19.23
C ASP A 63 12.11 -17.38 19.96
N GLU A 64 13.22 -17.53 20.68
CA GLU A 64 13.80 -16.44 21.48
C GLU A 64 14.23 -15.23 20.64
N ASP A 65 14.76 -15.45 19.43
CA ASP A 65 15.26 -14.38 18.59
C ASP A 65 14.11 -13.52 18.03
N THR A 66 13.06 -14.15 17.52
CA THR A 66 11.84 -13.44 17.09
C THR A 66 11.16 -12.75 18.28
N HIS A 67 11.09 -13.39 19.44
CA HIS A 67 10.55 -12.77 20.65
C HIS A 67 11.34 -11.52 21.08
N ARG A 68 12.68 -11.59 21.06
CA ARG A 68 13.55 -10.46 21.37
C ARG A 68 13.34 -9.32 20.38
N TRP A 69 13.27 -9.62 19.08
CA TRP A 69 12.99 -8.64 18.04
C TRP A 69 11.65 -7.91 18.27
N LEU A 70 10.56 -8.65 18.52
CA LEU A 70 9.25 -8.07 18.83
C LEU A 70 9.28 -7.21 20.09
N SER A 71 10.03 -7.62 21.11
CA SER A 71 10.22 -6.84 22.34
C SER A 71 10.95 -5.53 22.08
N LEU A 72 11.97 -5.52 21.21
CA LEU A 72 12.66 -4.30 20.79
C LEU A 72 11.74 -3.34 20.03
N LEU A 73 10.88 -3.88 19.14
CA LEU A 73 9.88 -3.08 18.43
C LEU A 73 8.87 -2.47 19.42
N TYR A 74 8.34 -3.27 20.35
CA TYR A 74 7.37 -2.79 21.35
C TYR A 74 7.96 -1.73 22.28
N ALA A 75 9.22 -1.90 22.68
CA ALA A 75 9.93 -0.91 23.49
C ALA A 75 10.35 0.35 22.70
N GLY A 76 10.11 0.41 21.40
CA GLY A 76 10.51 1.54 20.54
C GLY A 76 12.03 1.70 20.40
N LEU A 77 12.79 0.62 20.63
CA LEU A 77 14.26 0.65 20.56
C LEU A 77 14.78 0.55 19.12
N LEU A 78 13.92 0.17 18.19
CA LEU A 78 14.19 0.19 16.76
C LEU A 78 13.61 1.49 16.20
N GLY A 79 14.47 2.34 15.63
CA GLY A 79 14.07 3.66 15.15
C GLY A 79 13.11 3.61 13.97
N GLY A 80 12.21 4.59 13.90
CA GLY A 80 11.32 4.83 12.77
C GLY A 80 9.92 4.20 12.90
N PRO A 81 9.03 4.47 11.94
CA PRO A 81 7.70 3.89 11.91
C PRO A 81 7.76 2.39 11.63
N VAL A 82 6.91 1.61 12.31
CA VAL A 82 6.78 0.17 12.07
C VAL A 82 5.77 -0.06 10.95
N TRP A 83 6.14 -0.91 10.01
CA TRP A 83 5.30 -1.31 8.88
C TRP A 83 4.96 -2.79 8.98
N LEU A 84 3.73 -3.14 8.62
CA LEU A 84 3.25 -4.49 8.42
C LEU A 84 2.99 -4.72 6.93
N LEU A 85 3.59 -5.77 6.37
CA LEU A 85 3.18 -6.34 5.08
C LEU A 85 2.21 -7.48 5.33
N ASP A 86 0.96 -7.32 4.88
CA ASP A 86 -0.11 -8.30 5.00
C ASP A 86 -0.19 -9.14 3.71
N PRO A 87 0.16 -10.44 3.75
CA PRO A 87 0.19 -11.26 2.55
C PRO A 87 -1.20 -11.59 2.00
N THR A 88 -2.28 -11.33 2.76
CA THR A 88 -3.66 -11.56 2.33
C THR A 88 -4.18 -10.45 1.42
N ALA A 89 -3.60 -9.25 1.52
CA ALA A 89 -3.91 -8.11 0.67
C ALA A 89 -2.80 -7.90 -0.37
N GLY A 90 -2.99 -8.45 -1.57
CA GLY A 90 -1.94 -8.47 -2.59
C GLY A 90 -1.46 -7.09 -3.06
N ASN A 91 -2.32 -6.07 -3.04
CA ASN A 91 -1.96 -4.72 -3.41
C ASN A 91 -1.44 -3.93 -2.20
N ARG A 92 -0.14 -3.62 -2.19
CA ARG A 92 0.54 -2.91 -1.09
C ARG A 92 0.24 -1.42 -0.99
N LEU A 93 -0.37 -0.83 -2.02
CA LEU A 93 -0.73 0.60 -1.98
C LEU A 93 -1.81 0.84 -0.92
N SER A 94 -1.86 2.05 -0.34
CA SER A 94 -3.00 2.43 0.51
C SER A 94 -4.30 2.41 -0.30
N VAL A 95 -5.44 2.24 0.37
CA VAL A 95 -6.74 2.14 -0.33
C VAL A 95 -7.04 3.37 -1.18
N GLN A 96 -6.73 4.55 -0.66
CA GLN A 96 -6.86 5.82 -1.38
C GLN A 96 -6.02 5.85 -2.67
N VAL A 97 -4.77 5.40 -2.59
CA VAL A 97 -3.87 5.41 -3.75
C VAL A 97 -4.27 4.31 -4.74
N ALA A 98 -4.58 3.11 -4.25
CA ALA A 98 -4.93 1.95 -5.06
C ALA A 98 -6.16 2.20 -5.93
N THR A 99 -7.15 2.93 -5.42
CA THR A 99 -8.33 3.33 -6.18
C THR A 99 -8.03 4.46 -7.17
N ALA A 100 -6.96 5.22 -6.93
CA ALA A 100 -6.68 6.51 -7.55
C ALA A 100 -7.91 7.42 -7.47
N GLY A 101 -8.41 7.53 -6.24
CA GLY A 101 -9.58 8.31 -5.87
C GLY A 101 -10.90 7.56 -6.00
N SER A 102 -11.86 7.95 -5.17
CA SER A 102 -13.26 7.52 -5.20
C SER A 102 -14.14 8.69 -4.74
N VAL A 103 -15.47 8.51 -4.73
CA VAL A 103 -16.39 9.52 -4.17
C VAL A 103 -15.98 9.93 -2.74
N GLU A 104 -15.40 9.00 -1.98
CA GLU A 104 -14.99 9.20 -0.59
C GLU A 104 -13.49 9.49 -0.43
N HIS A 105 -12.68 9.33 -1.50
CA HIS A 105 -11.22 9.50 -1.43
C HIS A 105 -10.74 10.45 -2.53
N GLY A 106 -10.20 11.60 -2.15
CA GLY A 106 -9.70 12.61 -3.08
C GLY A 106 -8.25 12.36 -3.54
N PRO A 107 -7.60 13.40 -4.10
CA PRO A 107 -6.23 13.33 -4.61
C PRO A 107 -5.15 13.35 -3.51
N GLU A 108 -5.50 13.32 -2.22
CA GLU A 108 -4.58 13.58 -1.11
C GLU A 108 -3.45 12.54 -1.03
N GLY A 109 -3.67 11.32 -1.52
CA GLY A 109 -2.62 10.28 -1.62
C GLY A 109 -1.51 10.57 -2.64
N PHE A 110 -1.64 11.63 -3.43
CA PHE A 110 -0.73 11.95 -4.54
C PHE A 110 -0.06 13.33 -4.39
N ALA A 111 1.17 13.42 -4.87
CA ALA A 111 1.93 14.65 -5.06
C ALA A 111 2.15 14.90 -6.56
N THR A 112 1.97 16.14 -7.00
CA THR A 112 2.22 16.52 -8.39
C THR A 112 2.56 17.99 -8.53
N ALA A 113 3.24 18.33 -9.63
CA ALA A 113 3.43 19.71 -10.09
C ALA A 113 2.27 20.23 -10.97
N GLY A 114 1.27 19.39 -11.27
CA GLY A 114 0.09 19.75 -12.07
C GLY A 114 -1.18 19.89 -11.23
N THR A 115 -2.32 19.86 -11.90
CA THR A 115 -3.64 19.86 -11.26
C THR A 115 -4.20 18.44 -11.24
N LEU A 116 -4.67 17.98 -10.09
CA LEU A 116 -5.40 16.72 -9.93
C LEU A 116 -6.87 17.01 -9.65
N THR A 117 -7.74 16.38 -10.41
CA THR A 117 -9.19 16.44 -10.22
C THR A 117 -9.76 15.03 -10.21
N TRP A 118 -10.62 14.74 -9.24
CA TRP A 118 -11.35 13.49 -9.23
C TRP A 118 -12.53 13.57 -10.19
N GLN A 119 -12.76 12.48 -10.94
CA GLN A 119 -13.89 12.34 -11.84
C GLN A 119 -14.67 11.06 -11.52
N ALA A 120 -15.99 11.17 -11.49
CA ALA A 120 -16.89 10.05 -11.26
C ALA A 120 -16.94 9.05 -12.43
N THR A 121 -16.45 9.45 -13.62
CA THR A 121 -16.48 8.62 -14.81
C THR A 121 -15.44 7.51 -14.67
N PRO A 122 -15.85 6.23 -14.70
CA PRO A 122 -14.90 5.14 -14.57
C PRO A 122 -14.04 5.03 -15.83
N VAL A 123 -12.73 5.03 -15.66
CA VAL A 123 -11.84 4.34 -16.61
C VAL A 123 -11.75 2.90 -16.10
N THR A 124 -12.77 2.09 -16.40
CA THR A 124 -12.82 0.69 -15.93
C THR A 124 -11.75 -0.11 -16.67
N PRO A 125 -10.78 -0.73 -15.97
CA PRO A 125 -9.94 -1.74 -16.59
C PRO A 125 -10.80 -2.89 -17.11
N PRO A 126 -10.53 -3.47 -18.30
CA PRO A 126 -11.30 -4.59 -18.82
C PRO A 126 -11.34 -5.81 -17.87
N ASP A 127 -10.35 -5.93 -16.99
CA ASP A 127 -10.19 -7.06 -16.06
C ASP A 127 -10.75 -6.76 -14.65
N HIS A 128 -11.48 -5.66 -14.49
CA HIS A 128 -12.04 -5.23 -13.21
C HIS A 128 -13.46 -5.79 -13.02
N PRO A 129 -13.75 -6.52 -11.93
CA PRO A 129 -15.14 -6.82 -11.57
C PRO A 129 -15.82 -5.50 -11.15
N ALA A 130 -16.61 -4.88 -12.03
CA ALA A 130 -17.32 -3.61 -11.77
C ALA A 130 -18.42 -3.77 -10.68
N PRO A 131 -18.99 -2.70 -10.02
CA PRO A 131 -18.71 -1.26 -10.07
C PRO A 131 -18.70 -0.56 -8.67
N ALA A 132 -18.08 -1.11 -7.62
CA ALA A 132 -18.10 -0.45 -6.29
C ALA A 132 -16.82 0.37 -6.07
N GLY A 133 -16.86 1.68 -6.39
CA GLY A 133 -15.73 2.61 -6.22
C GLY A 133 -15.30 3.35 -7.49
N SER A 134 -16.11 3.30 -8.55
CA SER A 134 -15.86 3.90 -9.86
C SER A 134 -15.53 5.40 -9.78
N GLY A 135 -14.28 5.70 -10.07
CA GLY A 135 -13.78 7.04 -10.33
C GLY A 135 -12.40 6.94 -10.95
N ALA A 136 -11.86 8.09 -11.31
CA ALA A 136 -10.49 8.21 -11.74
C ALA A 136 -9.94 9.57 -11.34
N LEU A 137 -8.62 9.66 -11.23
CA LEU A 137 -7.95 10.95 -11.13
C LEU A 137 -7.54 11.42 -12.51
N THR A 138 -8.03 12.59 -12.89
CA THR A 138 -7.55 13.32 -14.05
C THR A 138 -6.46 14.27 -13.61
N TRP A 139 -5.28 14.03 -14.15
CA TRP A 139 -4.09 14.81 -13.94
C TRP A 139 -3.77 15.61 -15.20
N THR A 140 -3.61 16.92 -15.04
CA THR A 140 -3.25 17.83 -16.12
C THR A 140 -1.99 18.60 -15.76
N THR A 141 -1.02 18.66 -16.67
CA THR A 141 0.15 19.53 -16.58
C THR A 141 0.17 20.51 -17.75
N ALA A 142 0.44 21.78 -17.46
CA ALA A 142 0.58 22.84 -18.47
C ALA A 142 2.05 23.07 -18.88
N ASP A 143 3.00 22.41 -18.21
CA ASP A 143 4.41 22.57 -18.47
C ASP A 143 4.81 21.78 -19.74
N ALA A 144 5.47 22.46 -20.68
CA ALA A 144 5.96 21.87 -21.92
C ALA A 144 7.04 20.80 -21.67
N GLY A 145 7.75 20.86 -20.54
CA GLY A 145 8.66 19.81 -20.07
C GLY A 145 7.94 18.60 -19.46
N GLY A 146 6.61 18.66 -19.34
CA GLY A 146 5.78 17.57 -18.84
C GLY A 146 5.49 17.66 -17.35
N GLY A 147 5.56 16.53 -16.65
CA GLY A 147 5.28 16.51 -15.22
C GLY A 147 5.43 15.15 -14.59
N LEU A 148 5.34 15.14 -13.27
CA LEU A 148 5.41 13.95 -12.45
C LEU A 148 4.20 13.89 -11.51
N LEU A 149 3.55 12.74 -11.48
CA LEU A 149 2.52 12.38 -10.53
C LEU A 149 3.04 11.22 -9.70
N LEU A 150 3.23 11.43 -8.40
CA LEU A 150 3.75 10.42 -7.48
C LEU A 150 2.77 10.13 -6.37
N THR A 151 2.84 8.92 -5.84
CA THR A 151 2.34 8.63 -4.50
C THR A 151 3.07 9.49 -3.46
N ARG A 152 2.35 10.02 -2.46
CA ARG A 152 2.99 10.80 -1.39
C ARG A 152 3.87 9.94 -0.50
N SER A 153 3.37 8.77 -0.14
CA SER A 153 4.05 7.84 0.75
C SER A 153 4.76 6.77 -0.05
N ALA A 154 6.02 6.51 0.29
CA ALA A 154 6.71 5.32 -0.20
C ALA A 154 6.09 4.07 0.42
N VAL A 155 6.07 2.97 -0.33
CA VAL A 155 5.47 1.70 0.09
C VAL A 155 6.58 0.70 0.42
N PRO A 156 6.57 0.08 1.61
CA PRO A 156 7.62 -0.85 2.02
C PRO A 156 7.78 -2.03 1.06
N VAL A 157 9.03 -2.43 0.85
CA VAL A 157 9.41 -3.65 0.12
C VAL A 157 10.48 -4.40 0.89
N LEU A 158 10.56 -5.71 0.71
CA LEU A 158 11.66 -6.49 1.27
C LEU A 158 12.94 -6.26 0.44
N PRO A 159 14.13 -6.18 1.07
CA PRO A 159 15.38 -6.13 0.33
C PRO A 159 15.52 -7.34 -0.61
N GLY A 160 15.86 -7.09 -1.88
CA GLY A 160 15.98 -8.15 -2.90
C GLY A 160 14.65 -8.72 -3.41
N GLU A 161 13.50 -8.18 -3.03
CA GLU A 161 12.20 -8.59 -3.56
C GLU A 161 11.85 -7.84 -4.85
N PRO A 162 11.57 -8.52 -5.98
CA PRO A 162 11.02 -7.86 -7.15
C PRO A 162 9.57 -7.44 -6.88
N VAL A 163 9.17 -6.27 -7.36
CA VAL A 163 7.79 -5.78 -7.26
C VAL A 163 7.28 -5.26 -8.59
N THR A 164 5.99 -5.41 -8.85
CA THR A 164 5.34 -4.92 -10.08
C THR A 164 4.35 -3.81 -9.74
N PHE A 165 4.59 -2.63 -10.31
CA PHE A 165 3.66 -1.51 -10.27
C PHE A 165 2.81 -1.53 -11.55
N ALA A 166 1.51 -1.39 -11.41
CA ALA A 166 0.59 -1.26 -12.53
C ALA A 166 -0.49 -0.22 -12.26
N ALA A 167 -0.95 0.43 -13.32
CA ALA A 167 -2.04 1.41 -13.27
C ALA A 167 -2.83 1.34 -14.57
N ASN A 168 -4.12 1.64 -14.51
CA ASN A 168 -4.90 1.89 -15.72
C ASN A 168 -4.76 3.36 -16.08
N VAL A 169 -4.40 3.65 -17.32
CA VAL A 169 -4.09 5.02 -17.78
C VAL A 169 -4.76 5.26 -19.12
N ALA A 170 -5.49 6.36 -19.25
CA ALA A 170 -6.01 6.91 -20.51
C ALA A 170 -5.39 8.30 -20.72
N ALA A 171 -4.83 8.59 -21.89
CA ALA A 171 -4.20 9.88 -22.14
C ALA A 171 -4.22 10.25 -23.63
N THR A 172 -4.09 11.53 -23.94
CA THR A 172 -3.91 12.02 -25.32
C THR A 172 -2.44 12.29 -25.67
N VAL A 173 -1.55 12.09 -24.70
CA VAL A 173 -0.10 12.34 -24.79
C VAL A 173 0.68 11.11 -24.30
N PRO A 174 1.97 10.97 -24.68
CA PRO A 174 2.79 9.89 -24.17
C PRO A 174 2.95 9.94 -22.65
N VAL A 175 2.68 8.81 -21.99
CA VAL A 175 2.81 8.58 -20.55
C VAL A 175 3.78 7.43 -20.32
N ALA A 176 4.60 7.52 -19.28
CA ALA A 176 5.38 6.40 -18.75
C ALA A 176 4.98 6.10 -17.30
N LEU A 177 4.98 4.82 -16.92
CA LEU A 177 4.97 4.45 -15.50
C LEU A 177 6.39 4.54 -14.98
N THR A 178 6.53 5.03 -13.76
CA THR A 178 7.82 5.10 -13.07
C THR A 178 7.70 4.57 -11.65
N ALA A 179 8.78 4.00 -11.14
CA ALA A 179 8.93 3.57 -9.77
C ALA A 179 10.31 4.00 -9.26
N PHE A 180 10.31 4.86 -8.24
CA PHE A 180 11.52 5.25 -7.52
C PHE A 180 11.77 4.23 -6.42
N VAL A 181 12.92 3.57 -6.44
CA VAL A 181 13.33 2.62 -5.41
C VAL A 181 14.18 3.38 -4.40
N LEU A 182 13.79 3.35 -3.13
CA LEU A 182 14.43 4.12 -2.08
C LEU A 182 15.04 3.21 -1.02
N ASN A 183 16.15 3.66 -0.44
CA ASN A 183 16.75 3.03 0.72
C ASN A 183 15.97 3.37 2.02
N ALA A 184 16.44 2.87 3.16
CA ALA A 184 15.80 3.12 4.47
C ALA A 184 15.79 4.59 4.90
N THR A 185 16.59 5.45 4.27
CA THR A 185 16.70 6.89 4.56
C THR A 185 16.01 7.76 3.50
N ASP A 186 15.08 7.19 2.73
CA ASP A 186 14.31 7.87 1.66
C ASP A 186 15.18 8.44 0.51
N VAL A 187 16.39 7.90 0.32
CA VAL A 187 17.27 8.26 -0.81
C VAL A 187 16.99 7.32 -1.97
N VAL A 188 16.80 7.89 -3.17
CA VAL A 188 16.60 7.13 -4.40
C VAL A 188 17.88 6.37 -4.76
N ILE A 189 17.78 5.04 -4.82
CA ILE A 189 18.84 4.13 -5.27
C ILE A 189 18.79 4.01 -6.80
N THR A 190 17.59 3.76 -7.32
CA THR A 190 17.36 3.56 -8.75
C THR A 190 15.95 3.99 -9.14
N THR A 191 15.76 4.27 -10.42
CA THR A 191 14.46 4.61 -11.01
C THR A 191 14.21 3.65 -12.16
N VAL A 192 13.04 3.01 -12.16
CA VAL A 192 12.62 2.09 -13.22
C VAL A 192 11.40 2.70 -13.90
N SER A 193 11.46 2.83 -15.23
CA SER A 193 10.37 3.42 -16.01
C SER A 193 10.06 2.60 -17.26
N THR A 194 8.80 2.62 -17.69
CA THR A 194 8.43 2.10 -19.01
C THR A 194 8.89 3.05 -20.11
N ALA A 195 8.97 2.56 -21.34
CA ALA A 195 8.97 3.46 -22.49
C ALA A 195 7.66 4.29 -22.50
N PRO A 196 7.69 5.57 -22.91
CA PRO A 196 6.49 6.36 -23.08
C PRO A 196 5.56 5.72 -24.12
N ALA A 197 4.28 5.63 -23.80
CA ALA A 197 3.24 5.16 -24.70
C ALA A 197 2.03 6.09 -24.62
N THR A 198 1.20 6.15 -25.65
CA THR A 198 -0.05 6.92 -25.63
C THR A 198 -1.23 5.94 -25.52
N PRO A 199 -1.73 5.65 -24.31
CA PRO A 199 -2.90 4.78 -24.14
C PRO A 199 -4.12 5.35 -24.86
N SER A 200 -5.03 4.48 -25.29
CA SER A 200 -6.29 4.93 -25.89
C SER A 200 -7.16 5.72 -24.90
N SER A 201 -8.18 6.42 -25.41
CA SER A 201 -9.18 7.09 -24.57
C SER A 201 -9.98 6.16 -23.66
N ARG A 202 -9.99 4.84 -23.97
CA ARG A 202 -10.60 3.80 -23.10
C ARG A 202 -9.68 3.35 -21.98
N GLY A 203 -8.45 3.85 -21.95
CA GLY A 203 -7.39 3.41 -21.05
C GLY A 203 -6.66 2.18 -21.53
N ALA A 204 -5.50 1.94 -20.95
CA ALA A 204 -4.75 0.70 -21.04
C ALA A 204 -4.14 0.38 -19.68
N ARG A 205 -4.10 -0.92 -19.33
CA ARG A 205 -3.38 -1.39 -18.15
C ARG A 205 -1.89 -1.38 -18.44
N MET A 206 -1.18 -0.39 -17.92
CA MET A 206 0.26 -0.29 -18.04
C MET A 206 0.93 -0.90 -16.79
N ARG A 207 2.15 -1.43 -16.96
CA ARG A 207 2.92 -2.05 -15.87
C ARG A 207 4.41 -1.79 -16.00
N VAL A 208 5.10 -1.72 -14.87
CA VAL A 208 6.55 -1.69 -14.73
C VAL A 208 6.97 -2.64 -13.61
N THR A 209 7.95 -3.49 -13.88
CA THR A 209 8.51 -4.42 -12.89
C THR A 209 9.84 -3.87 -12.41
N VAL A 210 9.92 -3.61 -11.11
CA VAL A 210 11.14 -3.27 -10.42
C VAL A 210 11.87 -4.58 -10.11
N PRO A 211 13.11 -4.76 -10.61
CA PRO A 211 13.88 -5.96 -10.29
C PRO A 211 14.27 -5.99 -8.81
N ALA A 212 14.61 -7.19 -8.32
CA ALA A 212 15.25 -7.36 -7.03
C ALA A 212 16.44 -6.40 -6.91
N THR A 213 16.38 -5.48 -5.93
CA THR A 213 17.38 -4.42 -5.76
C THR A 213 17.92 -4.49 -4.33
N ASP A 214 19.24 -4.64 -4.21
CA ASP A 214 19.91 -4.66 -2.91
C ASP A 214 19.80 -3.31 -2.20
N GLY A 215 19.52 -3.34 -0.90
CA GLY A 215 19.33 -2.14 -0.09
C GLY A 215 18.00 -1.41 -0.30
N ALA A 216 17.12 -1.90 -1.18
CA ALA A 216 15.77 -1.38 -1.32
C ALA A 216 14.96 -1.57 -0.02
N ALA A 217 14.34 -0.50 0.44
CA ALA A 217 13.48 -0.50 1.63
C ALA A 217 12.04 -0.10 1.30
N SER A 218 11.86 0.73 0.26
CA SER A 218 10.54 1.15 -0.19
C SER A 218 10.53 1.51 -1.67
N VAL A 219 9.33 1.60 -2.25
CA VAL A 219 9.10 2.03 -3.64
C VAL A 219 8.05 3.14 -3.65
N ARG A 220 8.31 4.20 -4.42
CA ARG A 220 7.37 5.30 -4.67
C ARG A 220 6.94 5.26 -6.15
N PRO A 221 5.78 4.64 -6.46
CA PRO A 221 5.28 4.58 -7.84
C PRO A 221 4.69 5.91 -8.30
N GLY A 222 4.71 6.13 -9.61
CA GLY A 222 4.23 7.35 -10.26
C GLY A 222 3.97 7.23 -11.75
N LEU A 223 3.46 8.32 -12.34
CA LEU A 223 3.31 8.53 -13.78
C LEU A 223 4.13 9.75 -14.22
N VAL A 224 4.70 9.66 -15.41
CA VAL A 224 5.45 10.75 -16.05
C VAL A 224 4.77 11.12 -17.36
N LEU A 225 4.53 12.42 -17.54
CA LEU A 225 4.22 13.02 -18.83
C LEU A 225 5.49 13.68 -19.35
N GLY A 226 5.85 13.44 -20.61
CA GLY A 226 7.01 14.09 -21.25
C GLY A 226 6.72 15.46 -21.84
N GLN A 227 5.45 15.90 -21.80
CA GLN A 227 4.98 17.17 -22.36
C GLN A 227 3.68 17.62 -21.69
N ALA A 228 3.27 18.86 -21.95
CA ALA A 228 1.97 19.38 -21.50
C ALA A 228 0.83 18.49 -22.00
N GLY A 229 -0.16 18.22 -21.15
CA GLY A 229 -1.28 17.36 -21.49
C GLY A 229 -2.05 16.85 -20.28
N THR A 230 -2.94 15.90 -20.56
CA THR A 230 -3.85 15.31 -19.59
C THR A 230 -3.78 13.79 -19.64
N ALA A 231 -3.71 13.18 -18.46
CA ALA A 231 -3.85 11.74 -18.27
C ALA A 231 -4.89 11.47 -17.18
N THR A 232 -5.75 10.49 -17.42
CA THR A 232 -6.70 9.97 -16.44
C THR A 232 -6.23 8.60 -15.98
N THR A 233 -6.20 8.36 -14.67
CA THR A 233 -5.68 7.12 -14.11
C THR A 233 -6.56 6.52 -13.02
N SER A 234 -6.58 5.19 -12.95
CA SER A 234 -7.36 4.41 -12.00
C SER A 234 -6.64 3.10 -11.63
N ALA A 235 -7.14 2.43 -10.59
CA ALA A 235 -6.77 1.07 -10.23
C ALA A 235 -5.25 0.86 -10.04
N TRP A 236 -4.55 1.74 -9.33
CA TRP A 236 -3.13 1.55 -9.06
C TRP A 236 -2.90 0.28 -8.23
N SER A 237 -1.86 -0.48 -8.53
CA SER A 237 -1.44 -1.63 -7.74
C SER A 237 0.06 -1.77 -7.65
N LEU A 238 0.56 -2.11 -6.47
CA LEU A 238 1.94 -2.54 -6.26
C LEU A 238 1.90 -3.93 -5.62
N THR A 239 2.41 -4.93 -6.34
CA THR A 239 2.34 -6.34 -5.93
C THR A 239 3.74 -6.93 -5.87
N SER A 240 3.96 -7.89 -4.98
CA SER A 240 5.20 -8.69 -4.96
C SER A 240 5.31 -9.56 -6.20
N GLY A 241 6.53 -9.79 -6.67
CA GLY A 241 6.83 -10.62 -7.83
C GLY A 241 6.86 -9.86 -9.16
N THR A 242 7.13 -10.62 -10.22
CA THR A 242 7.28 -10.11 -11.60
C THR A 242 5.98 -10.15 -12.39
N GLU A 243 5.00 -10.93 -11.94
CA GLU A 243 3.73 -11.10 -12.63
C GLU A 243 2.66 -10.14 -12.09
N PRO A 244 1.81 -9.58 -12.96
CA PRO A 244 0.69 -8.77 -12.52
C PRO A 244 -0.33 -9.65 -11.82
N VAL A 245 -0.81 -9.18 -10.67
CA VAL A 245 -1.95 -9.80 -9.97
C VAL A 245 -3.22 -9.04 -10.36
N VAL A 246 -4.37 -9.71 -10.27
CA VAL A 246 -5.69 -9.06 -10.35
C VAL A 246 -5.72 -7.90 -9.37
N TRP A 247 -6.20 -6.74 -9.83
CA TRP A 247 -6.26 -5.54 -9.00
C TRP A 247 -7.15 -5.78 -7.76
N SER A 248 -6.72 -5.22 -6.63
CA SER A 248 -7.48 -5.18 -5.38
C SER A 248 -7.39 -3.79 -4.76
N ALA A 249 -8.31 -3.49 -3.84
CA ALA A 249 -8.51 -2.17 -3.27
C ALA A 249 -7.35 -1.62 -2.41
N GLY A 250 -6.20 -2.30 -2.33
CA GLY A 250 -5.04 -1.87 -1.55
C GLY A 250 -5.03 -2.43 -0.12
N GLY A 251 -4.18 -1.85 0.73
CA GLY A 251 -4.04 -2.17 2.14
C GLY A 251 -2.99 -3.23 2.47
N GLY A 252 -2.28 -3.78 1.49
CA GLY A 252 -1.24 -4.81 1.69
C GLY A 252 -0.01 -4.35 2.46
N ALA A 253 0.19 -3.04 2.59
CA ALA A 253 1.14 -2.45 3.52
C ALA A 253 0.44 -1.44 4.42
N ALA A 254 0.69 -1.52 5.71
CA ALA A 254 0.14 -0.61 6.71
C ALA A 254 1.25 -0.13 7.65
N MET A 255 1.23 1.15 7.99
CA MET A 255 1.97 1.64 9.15
C MET A 255 1.18 1.25 10.39
N VAL A 256 1.85 0.62 11.36
CA VAL A 256 1.21 0.06 12.55
C VAL A 256 1.89 0.51 13.83
N LEU A 257 1.09 0.59 14.88
CA LEU A 257 1.56 0.67 16.26
C LEU A 257 1.37 -0.70 16.91
N ILE A 258 2.33 -1.12 17.73
CA ILE A 258 2.17 -2.31 18.57
C ILE A 258 1.38 -1.90 19.81
N GLU A 259 0.13 -2.36 19.91
CA GLU A 259 -0.74 -2.06 21.04
C GLU A 259 -0.36 -2.90 22.27
N SER A 260 -0.19 -4.21 22.08
CA SER A 260 0.17 -5.11 23.17
C SER A 260 0.89 -6.36 22.69
N ILE A 261 1.76 -6.90 23.57
CA ILE A 261 2.45 -8.18 23.40
C ILE A 261 2.39 -8.98 24.71
N PRO A 262 1.24 -9.52 25.14
CA PRO A 262 1.21 -10.49 26.23
C PRO A 262 2.06 -11.71 25.88
N TRP A 263 2.93 -12.12 26.80
CA TRP A 263 3.72 -13.34 26.67
C TRP A 263 3.56 -14.27 27.88
N LYS A 264 3.72 -15.57 27.63
CA LYS A 264 3.82 -16.63 28.64
C LYS A 264 4.98 -17.55 28.27
N TYR A 265 5.48 -18.29 29.26
CA TYR A 265 6.60 -19.22 29.11
C TYR A 265 6.07 -20.67 29.20
N PRO A 266 5.55 -21.25 28.10
CA PRO A 266 5.00 -22.61 28.14
C PRO A 266 6.07 -23.66 28.47
N VAL A 267 7.29 -23.46 27.95
CA VAL A 267 8.48 -24.27 28.19
C VAL A 267 9.72 -23.36 28.20
N PRO A 268 10.82 -23.73 28.89
CA PRO A 268 12.06 -22.97 28.83
C PRO A 268 12.54 -22.76 27.38
N GLY A 269 12.86 -21.52 27.02
CA GLY A 269 13.33 -21.15 25.68
C GLY A 269 12.24 -20.95 24.62
N SER A 270 10.96 -21.03 24.97
CA SER A 270 9.85 -20.73 24.06
C SER A 270 8.85 -19.76 24.68
N PHE A 271 8.19 -18.98 23.83
CA PHE A 271 7.32 -17.88 24.24
C PHE A 271 5.95 -18.02 23.57
N ALA A 272 4.89 -18.20 24.36
CA ALA A 272 3.52 -18.08 23.87
C ALA A 272 3.16 -16.59 23.83
N THR A 273 2.98 -16.04 22.62
CA THR A 273 2.86 -14.59 22.39
C THR A 273 1.62 -14.30 21.54
N THR A 274 0.85 -13.28 21.93
CA THR A 274 -0.15 -12.66 21.06
C THR A 274 0.27 -11.23 20.79
N LEU A 275 0.39 -10.87 19.52
CA LEU A 275 0.74 -9.52 19.07
C LEU A 275 -0.51 -8.85 18.53
N THR A 276 -0.87 -7.72 19.12
CA THR A 276 -1.95 -6.86 18.62
C THR A 276 -1.35 -5.61 17.97
N LEU A 277 -1.71 -5.39 16.70
CA LEU A 277 -1.25 -4.25 15.89
C LEU A 277 -2.43 -3.35 15.54
N LEU A 278 -2.23 -2.04 15.61
CA LEU A 278 -3.21 -1.03 15.23
C LEU A 278 -2.70 -0.20 14.05
N GLU A 279 -3.50 -0.05 13.00
CA GLU A 279 -3.20 0.85 11.88
C GLU A 279 -3.18 2.33 12.32
N VAL A 280 -2.12 3.05 11.94
CA VAL A 280 -1.86 4.45 12.35
C VAL A 280 -2.39 5.46 11.34
#